data_AF-A0A6A6ZJI1-F1
#
_entry.id   AF-A0A6A6ZJI1-F1
#
_cell.length_a   1.000
_cell.length_b   1.000
_cell.length_c   1.000
_cell.angle_alpha   90.00
_cell.angle_beta   90.00
_cell.angle_gamma   90.00
#
_symmetry.space_group_name_H-M   'P 1'
#
loop_
_entity.id
_entity.type
_entity.pdbx_description
1 polymer ?
#
loop_
_entity_poly.entity_id
_entity_poly.type
_entity_poly.pdbx_seq_one_letter_code
_entity_poly.pdbx_strand_id
1 'polypeptide(L)'
;NQLLLYKNKGLRESLSTKKKRKNYSRKLNLQKEGEYYRGVEWWSPRSFKRASERQAQKEQDELEENLQKAERKQIKASNALLKKRLQEEKRVKRERLKEEREKEKERKA
;
A
#
# COMPACT_ATOMS: atom_id res chain seq x y z
N ASN A 1 -8.48 -42.17 42.90
CA ASN A 1 -8.00 -40.77 42.98
C ASN A 1 -7.49 -40.16 41.67
N GLN A 2 -6.96 -40.94 40.72
CA GLN A 2 -6.42 -40.37 39.47
C GLN A 2 -7.49 -39.71 38.57
N LEU A 3 -8.66 -40.33 38.42
CA LEU A 3 -9.75 -39.79 37.60
C LEU A 3 -10.20 -38.38 38.05
N LEU A 4 -10.18 -38.14 39.36
CA LEU A 4 -10.61 -36.91 39.99
C LEU A 4 -9.56 -35.79 39.77
N LEU A 5 -8.28 -36.15 39.76
CA LEU A 5 -7.19 -35.25 39.38
C LEU A 5 -7.28 -34.84 37.91
N TYR A 6 -7.57 -35.78 37.01
CA TYR A 6 -7.75 -35.47 35.58
C TYR A 6 -8.95 -34.54 35.33
N LYS A 7 -10.09 -34.79 35.97
CA LYS A 7 -11.27 -33.92 35.88
C LYS A 7 -10.98 -32.51 36.41
N ASN A 8 -10.32 -32.41 37.57
CA ASN A 8 -9.93 -31.10 38.13
C ASN A 8 -8.91 -30.36 37.26
N LYS A 9 -7.98 -31.08 36.63
CA LYS A 9 -7.01 -30.48 35.70
C LYS A 9 -7.71 -29.93 34.45
N GLY A 10 -8.60 -30.71 33.84
CA GLY A 10 -9.39 -30.25 32.69
C GLY A 10 -10.31 -29.06 33.00
N LEU A 11 -10.89 -29.02 34.21
CA LEU A 11 -11.68 -27.87 34.67
C LEU A 11 -10.83 -26.62 34.91
N ARG A 12 -9.61 -26.76 35.45
CA ARG A 12 -8.68 -25.63 35.63
C ARG A 12 -8.17 -25.11 34.30
N GLU A 13 -7.92 -26.00 33.34
CA GLU A 13 -7.53 -25.64 31.97
C GLU A 13 -8.69 -24.96 31.22
N SER A 14 -9.94 -25.43 31.36
CA SER A 14 -11.10 -24.77 30.73
C SER A 14 -11.40 -23.39 31.34
N LEU A 15 -11.18 -23.22 32.64
CA LEU A 15 -11.29 -21.92 33.31
C LEU A 15 -10.13 -20.98 32.93
N SER A 16 -8.90 -21.48 32.79
CA SER A 16 -7.74 -20.66 32.39
C SER A 16 -7.75 -20.29 30.90
N THR A 17 -8.38 -21.13 30.06
CA THR A 17 -8.54 -20.93 28.61
C THR A 17 -9.64 -19.94 28.23
N LYS A 18 -10.25 -19.23 29.20
CA LYS A 18 -10.91 -17.93 28.96
C LYS A 18 -9.85 -16.88 28.56
N LYS A 19 -9.11 -17.14 27.48
CA LYS A 19 -8.31 -16.15 26.77
C LYS A 19 -9.27 -15.04 26.37
N LYS A 20 -9.16 -13.89 27.03
CA LYS A 20 -9.83 -12.66 26.62
C LYS A 20 -9.50 -12.48 25.13
N ARG A 21 -10.51 -12.57 24.25
CA ARG A 21 -10.31 -12.22 22.84
C ARG A 21 -9.70 -10.82 22.81
N LYS A 22 -8.55 -10.68 22.16
CA LYS A 22 -8.00 -9.36 21.90
C LYS A 22 -8.94 -8.69 20.92
N ASN A 23 -9.83 -7.84 21.42
CA ASN A 23 -10.75 -7.06 20.61
C ASN A 23 -9.97 -5.91 19.96
N TYR A 24 -9.18 -6.20 18.94
CA TYR A 24 -8.70 -5.17 18.01
C TYR A 24 -9.82 -4.89 17.02
N SER A 25 -10.89 -4.27 17.48
CA SER A 25 -11.90 -3.74 16.57
C SER A 25 -11.32 -2.49 15.90
N ARG A 26 -11.10 -2.54 14.59
CA ARG A 26 -10.92 -1.31 13.81
C ARG A 26 -12.16 -0.46 14.04
N LYS A 27 -11.97 0.76 14.58
CA LYS A 27 -13.10 1.64 14.88
C LYS A 27 -13.71 2.09 13.57
N LEU A 28 -15.00 1.80 13.38
CA LEU A 28 -15.76 2.32 12.25
C LEU A 28 -15.93 3.83 12.46
N ASN A 29 -15.43 4.63 11.53
CA ASN A 29 -15.60 6.08 11.57
C ASN A 29 -17.04 6.39 11.19
N LEU A 30 -17.89 6.46 12.21
CA LEU A 30 -19.32 6.71 12.05
C LEU A 30 -19.64 8.20 11.83
N GLN A 31 -18.70 9.10 12.10
CA GLN A 31 -18.87 10.56 11.92
C GLN A 31 -19.29 10.93 10.48
N LYS A 32 -20.26 11.83 10.39
CA LYS A 32 -20.59 12.57 9.17
C LYS A 32 -19.85 13.91 9.22
N GLU A 33 -19.42 14.40 8.05
CA GLU A 33 -18.86 15.74 7.94
C GLU A 33 -19.97 16.76 8.24
N GLY A 34 -19.75 17.61 9.25
CA GLY A 34 -20.60 18.78 9.53
C GLY A 34 -21.38 18.77 10.84
N GLU A 35 -21.38 17.68 11.61
CA GLU A 35 -22.22 17.60 12.81
C GLU A 35 -21.40 17.46 14.10
N TYR A 36 -21.27 18.55 14.86
CA TYR A 36 -20.65 18.60 16.19
C TYR A 36 -21.70 18.28 17.25
N TYR A 37 -21.58 17.14 17.94
CA TYR A 37 -22.59 16.71 18.91
C TYR A 37 -22.01 16.51 20.32
N ARG A 38 -22.63 17.15 21.31
CA ARG A 38 -22.42 16.91 22.75
C ARG A 38 -23.57 16.02 23.28
N GLY A 39 -23.44 14.69 23.18
CA GLY A 39 -24.43 13.73 23.71
C GLY A 39 -24.06 12.25 23.48
N VAL A 40 -24.89 11.32 23.98
CA VAL A 40 -24.76 9.85 23.75
C VAL A 40 -25.52 9.48 22.47
N GLU A 41 -24.82 8.90 21.50
CA GLU A 41 -25.36 8.62 20.16
C GLU A 41 -25.87 7.18 20.03
N TRP A 42 -27.18 7.03 19.80
CA TRP A 42 -27.79 5.74 19.46
C TRP A 42 -27.71 5.51 17.95
N TRP A 43 -26.81 4.62 17.55
CA TRP A 43 -26.62 4.28 16.14
C TRP A 43 -27.68 3.28 15.68
N SER A 44 -28.47 3.66 14.67
CA SER A 44 -29.33 2.70 13.98
C SER A 44 -28.49 1.68 13.18
N PRO A 45 -28.91 0.41 13.05
CA PRO A 45 -28.21 -0.57 12.22
C PRO A 45 -28.00 -0.11 10.77
N ARG A 46 -28.91 0.71 10.24
CA ARG A 46 -28.80 1.30 8.89
C ARG A 46 -27.66 2.31 8.81
N SER A 47 -27.46 3.12 9.84
CA SER A 47 -26.34 4.07 9.92
C SER A 47 -24.99 3.35 9.97
N PHE A 48 -24.92 2.24 10.70
CA PHE A 48 -23.72 1.39 10.77
C PHE A 48 -23.37 0.79 9.40
N LYS A 49 -24.35 0.22 8.68
CA LYS A 49 -24.14 -0.30 7.31
C LYS A 49 -23.56 0.76 6.37
N ARG A 50 -24.15 1.96 6.37
CA ARG A 50 -23.66 3.08 5.54
C ARG A 50 -22.24 3.52 5.88
N ALA A 51 -21.85 3.51 7.14
CA ALA A 51 -20.47 3.81 7.52
C ALA A 51 -19.51 2.71 7.07
N SER A 52 -19.93 1.44 7.16
CA SER A 52 -19.13 0.30 6.70
C SER A 52 -18.92 0.33 5.18
N GLU A 53 -19.97 0.66 4.42
CA GLU A 53 -19.89 0.83 2.97
C GLU A 53 -18.92 1.96 2.58
N ARG A 54 -18.99 3.12 3.26
CA ARG A 54 -18.04 4.22 3.07
C ARG A 54 -16.59 3.82 3.37
N GLN A 55 -16.35 3.07 4.44
CA GLN A 55 -15.00 2.60 4.75
C GLN A 55 -14.51 1.61 3.70
N ALA A 56 -15.35 0.68 3.25
CA ALA A 56 -14.98 -0.26 2.19
C ALA A 56 -14.61 0.46 0.89
N GLN A 57 -15.37 1.49 0.50
CA GLN A 57 -15.05 2.33 -0.66
C GLN A 57 -13.70 3.04 -0.49
N LYS A 58 -13.46 3.68 0.66
CA LYS A 58 -12.16 4.33 0.94
C LYS A 58 -11.00 3.35 0.89
N GLU A 59 -11.16 2.15 1.46
CA GLU A 59 -10.12 1.12 1.40
C GLU A 59 -9.85 0.67 -0.05
N GLN A 60 -10.89 0.56 -0.89
CA GLN A 60 -10.72 0.27 -2.32
C GLN A 60 -10.00 1.41 -3.06
N ASP A 61 -10.42 2.66 -2.85
CA ASP A 61 -9.80 3.84 -3.45
C ASP A 61 -8.31 3.95 -3.05
N GLU A 62 -7.99 3.73 -1.77
CA GLU A 62 -6.61 3.73 -1.27
C GLU A 62 -5.77 2.62 -1.92
N LEU A 63 -6.33 1.42 -2.11
CA LEU A 63 -5.64 0.32 -2.79
C LEU A 63 -5.39 0.66 -4.26
N GLU A 64 -6.38 1.19 -4.97
CA GLU A 64 -6.25 1.60 -6.36
C GLU A 64 -5.22 2.72 -6.52
N GLU A 65 -5.24 3.74 -5.65
CA GLU A 65 -4.23 4.79 -5.65
C GLU A 65 -2.81 4.24 -5.45
N ASN A 66 -2.65 3.29 -4.53
CA ASN A 66 -1.35 2.68 -4.25
C ASN A 66 -0.85 1.87 -5.45
N LEU A 67 -1.72 1.13 -6.12
CA LEU A 67 -1.41 0.43 -7.36
C LEU A 67 -1.00 1.41 -8.46
N GLN A 68 -1.78 2.46 -8.70
CA GLN A 68 -1.45 3.51 -9.68
C GLN A 68 -0.10 4.18 -9.36
N LYS A 69 0.18 4.46 -8.08
CA LYS A 69 1.48 5.02 -7.66
C LYS A 69 2.63 4.05 -7.97
N ALA A 70 2.44 2.75 -7.77
CA ALA A 70 3.44 1.73 -8.09
C ALA A 70 3.68 1.65 -9.61
N GLU A 71 2.63 1.61 -10.42
CA GLU A 71 2.73 1.61 -11.89
C GLU A 71 3.44 2.85 -12.41
N ARG A 72 3.06 4.04 -11.91
CA ARG A 72 3.74 5.31 -12.26
C ARG A 72 5.23 5.28 -11.93
N LYS A 73 5.63 4.66 -10.81
CA LYS A 73 7.05 4.49 -10.47
C LYS A 73 7.77 3.58 -11.46
N GLN A 74 7.15 2.46 -11.85
CA GLN A 74 7.72 1.54 -12.84
C GLN A 74 7.89 2.20 -14.21
N ILE A 75 6.87 2.91 -14.69
CA ILE A 75 6.92 3.65 -15.96
C ILE A 75 7.99 4.75 -15.92
N LYS A 76 8.14 5.46 -14.80
CA LYS A 76 9.21 6.46 -14.64
C LYS A 76 10.59 5.82 -14.70
N ALA A 77 10.79 4.67 -14.05
CA ALA A 77 12.06 3.95 -14.07
C ALA A 77 12.41 3.45 -15.49
N SER A 78 11.47 2.85 -16.20
CA SER A 78 11.69 2.40 -17.59
C SER A 78 12.02 3.57 -18.53
N ASN A 79 11.28 4.67 -18.42
CA ASN A 79 11.54 5.87 -19.21
C ASN A 79 12.90 6.50 -18.89
N ALA A 80 13.34 6.48 -17.63
CA ALA A 80 14.67 6.95 -17.25
C ALA A 80 15.78 6.09 -17.88
N LEU A 81 15.62 4.76 -17.89
CA LEU A 81 16.56 3.85 -18.56
C LEU A 81 16.62 4.10 -20.08
N LEU A 82 15.47 4.26 -20.73
CA LEU A 82 15.39 4.58 -22.16
C LEU A 82 16.07 5.91 -22.47
N LYS A 83 15.84 6.94 -21.65
CA LYS A 83 16.50 8.25 -21.82
C LYS A 83 18.02 8.15 -21.69
N LYS A 84 18.54 7.35 -20.76
CA LYS A 84 19.99 7.12 -20.62
C LYS A 84 20.57 6.47 -21.88
N ARG A 85 19.95 5.41 -22.39
CA ARG A 85 20.37 4.75 -23.65
C ARG A 85 20.39 5.73 -24.82
N LEU A 86 19.33 6.54 -24.99
CA LEU A 86 19.28 7.56 -26.04
C LEU A 86 20.37 8.63 -25.88
N GLN A 87 20.75 8.97 -24.65
CA GLN A 87 21.85 9.91 -24.41
C GLN A 87 23.21 9.30 -24.77
N GLU A 88 23.45 8.05 -24.43
CA GLU A 88 24.66 7.30 -24.79
C GLU A 88 24.79 7.19 -26.31
N GLU A 89 23.74 6.78 -27.02
CA GLU A 89 23.74 6.73 -28.49
C GLU A 89 24.04 8.09 -29.13
N LYS A 90 23.49 9.18 -28.57
CA LYS A 90 23.79 10.54 -29.05
C LYS A 90 25.24 10.93 -28.80
N ARG A 91 25.85 10.49 -27.70
CA ARG A 91 27.27 10.72 -27.41
C ARG A 91 28.15 9.98 -28.41
N VAL A 92 27.90 8.69 -28.60
CA VAL A 92 28.62 7.86 -29.58
C VAL A 92 28.51 8.43 -30.99
N LYS A 93 27.32 8.86 -31.41
CA LYS A 93 27.15 9.52 -32.72
C LYS A 93 27.98 10.80 -32.84
N ARG A 94 28.07 11.61 -31.78
CA ARG A 94 28.90 12.83 -31.77
C ARG A 94 30.39 12.51 -31.84
N GLU A 95 30.84 11.47 -31.16
CA GLU A 95 32.24 11.02 -31.22
C GLU A 95 32.59 10.54 -32.63
N ARG A 96 31.75 9.68 -33.23
CA ARG A 96 31.94 9.23 -34.62
C ARG A 96 32.01 10.40 -35.61
N LEU A 97 31.11 11.38 -35.49
CA LEU A 97 31.14 12.58 -36.33
C LEU A 97 32.40 13.44 -36.11
N LYS A 98 32.97 13.45 -34.90
CA LYS A 98 34.25 14.14 -34.64
C LYS A 98 35.41 13.41 -35.29
N GLU A 99 35.49 12.09 -35.12
CA GLU A 99 36.54 11.26 -35.74
C GLU A 99 36.50 11.36 -37.28
N GLU A 100 35.31 11.36 -37.88
CA GLU A 100 35.16 11.56 -39.33
C GLU A 100 35.69 12.94 -39.76
N ARG A 101 35.36 13.99 -39.01
CA ARG A 101 35.87 15.36 -39.28
C ARG A 101 37.38 15.47 -39.12
N GLU A 102 37.98 14.77 -38.16
CA GLU A 102 39.44 14.74 -37.98
C GLU A 102 40.12 14.00 -39.14
N LYS A 103 39.60 12.84 -39.54
CA LYS A 103 40.08 12.09 -40.71
C LYS A 103 39.97 12.89 -42.01
N GLU A 104 38.88 13.65 -42.19
CA GLU A 104 38.75 14.53 -43.36
C GLU A 104 39.75 15.69 -43.36
N LYS A 105 40.11 16.23 -42.18
CA LYS A 105 41.15 17.25 -42.07
C LYS A 105 42.53 16.68 -42.37
N GLU A 106 42.85 15.50 -41.85
CA GLU A 106 44.11 14.80 -42.15
C GLU A 106 44.25 14.43 -43.62
N ARG A 107 43.15 14.09 -44.31
CA ARG A 107 43.17 13.82 -45.76
C ARG A 107 43.28 15.07 -46.64
N LYS A 108 42.95 16.25 -46.12
CA LYS A 108 43.00 17.52 -46.85
C LYS A 108 44.30 18.30 -46.59
N ALA A 109 45.07 17.92 -45.57
CA ALA A 109 46.43 18.39 -45.31
C ALA A 109 47.44 17.54 -46.10
#